data_AF-A0A8T7GKS6-F1
#
_entry.id   AF-A0A8T7GKS6-F1
#
_cell.length_a   1.000
_cell.length_b   1.000
_cell.length_c   1.000
_cell.angle_alpha   90.00
_cell.angle_beta   90.00
_cell.angle_gamma   90.00
#
_symmetry.space_group_name_H-M   'P 1'
#
loop_
_entity.id
_entity.type
_entity.pdbx_description
1 polymer ?
#
loop_
_entity_poly.entity_id
_entity_poly.type
_entity_poly.pdbx_seq_one_letter_code
_entity_poly.pdbx_strand_id
1 'polypeptide(L)' 'MIYRCEDKHVCFSKDDLKFCAMKECTYPTTVISNVDIDWFYKINKNGLCIRYHDINKIIEDPNMPLTVKKQISKIFFKV' A
#
# COMPACT_ATOMS: atom_id res chain seq x y z
N MET A 1 7.92 -2.08 0.58
CA MET A 1 7.94 -0.63 0.23
C MET A 1 6.56 -0.18 -0.24
N ILE A 2 6.32 1.14 -0.21
CA ILE A 2 5.02 1.72 -0.59
C ILE A 2 5.21 2.68 -1.76
N TYR A 3 4.40 2.46 -2.79
CA TYR A 3 4.44 3.18 -4.05
C TYR A 3 3.12 3.88 -4.32
N ARG A 4 3.18 4.96 -5.10
CA ARG A 4 2.01 5.65 -5.63
C ARG A 4 2.17 5.91 -7.12
N CYS A 5 1.10 5.74 -7.89
CA CYS A 5 1.04 6.19 -9.28
C CYS A 5 0.17 7.45 -9.44
N GLU A 6 0.19 8.05 -10.64
CA GLU A 6 -0.57 9.27 -10.95
C GLU A 6 -2.08 9.11 -10.79
N ASP A 7 -2.62 7.92 -11.07
CA ASP A 7 -4.04 7.58 -10.87
C ASP A 7 -4.41 7.32 -9.39
N LYS A 8 -3.54 7.72 -8.47
CA LYS A 8 -3.75 7.64 -7.01
C LYS A 8 -3.97 6.21 -6.52
N HIS A 9 -3.40 5.21 -7.19
CA HIS A 9 -3.25 3.88 -6.61
C HIS A 9 -2.06 3.87 -5.65
N VAL A 10 -2.22 3.14 -4.54
CA VAL A 10 -1.19 2.88 -3.54
C VAL A 10 -0.88 1.39 -3.59
N CYS A 11 0.38 1.06 -3.82
CA CYS A 11 0.84 -0.32 -3.90
C CYS A 11 1.85 -0.61 -2.78
N PHE A 12 1.61 -1.68 -2.03
CA PHE A 12 2.51 -2.26 -1.04
C PHE A 12 3.20 -3.44 -1.72
N SER A 13 4.52 -3.37 -1.95
CA SER A 13 5.28 -4.41 -2.65
C SER A 13 6.66 -4.63 -2.02
N LYS A 14 7.10 -5.90 -1.97
CA LYS A 14 8.49 -6.27 -1.59
C LYS A 14 9.49 -5.81 -2.64
N ASP A 15 9.07 -5.85 -3.91
CA ASP A 15 9.91 -5.55 -5.04
C ASP A 15 9.90 -4.05 -5.39
N ASP A 16 10.91 -3.63 -6.15
CA ASP A 16 10.96 -2.30 -6.76
C ASP A 16 9.93 -2.19 -7.89
N LEU A 17 8.82 -1.51 -7.61
CA LEU A 17 7.78 -1.27 -8.60
C LEU A 17 8.14 -0.05 -9.44
N LYS A 18 8.45 -0.29 -10.73
CA LYS A 18 8.58 0.75 -11.75
C LYS A 18 7.23 1.23 -12.30
N PHE A 19 6.24 0.33 -12.33
CA PHE A 19 4.89 0.59 -12.79
C PHE A 19 3.86 0.08 -11.77
N CYS A 20 2.66 0.65 -11.81
CA CYS A 20 1.56 0.23 -10.93
C CYS A 20 1.22 -1.25 -11.14
N ALA A 21 1.07 -1.98 -10.03
CA ALA A 21 0.67 -3.40 -10.07
C ALA A 21 -0.86 -3.60 -9.97
N MET A 22 -1.64 -2.51 -9.99
CA MET A 22 -3.09 -2.59 -10.12
C MET A 22 -3.46 -3.01 -11.53
N LYS A 23 -4.40 -3.95 -11.66
CA LYS A 23 -4.88 -4.45 -12.95
C LYS A 23 -5.30 -3.29 -13.86
N GLU A 24 -4.86 -3.33 -15.11
CA GLU A 24 -5.13 -2.30 -16.15
C GLU A 24 -4.55 -0.91 -15.85
N CYS A 25 -3.70 -0.77 -14.83
CA CYS A 25 -2.95 0.46 -14.56
C CYS A 25 -1.50 0.30 -15.01
N THR A 26 -1.05 1.12 -15.96
CA THR A 26 0.32 1.08 -16.49
C THR A 26 1.13 2.32 -16.14
N TYR A 27 0.58 3.19 -15.27
CA TYR A 27 1.28 4.40 -14.87
C TYR A 27 2.55 4.08 -14.08
N PRO A 28 3.63 4.84 -14.30
CA PRO A 28 4.83 4.76 -13.48
C PRO A 28 4.52 4.99 -12.01
N THR A 29 5.31 4.35 -11.15
CA THR A 29 5.19 4.48 -9.69
C THR A 29 6.34 5.29 -9.12
N THR A 30 6.04 6.03 -8.06
CA THR A 30 7.01 6.71 -7.20
C THR A 30 6.96 6.13 -5.80
N VAL A 31 8.12 5.99 -5.17
CA VAL A 31 8.22 5.56 -3.77
C VAL A 31 7.71 6.68 -2.87
N ILE A 32 6.70 6.39 -2.05
CA ILE A 32 6.20 7.33 -1.05
C ILE A 32 6.69 7.00 0.36
N SER A 33 7.08 5.75 0.60
CA SER A 33 7.68 5.33 1.87
C SER A 33 8.50 4.05 1.68
N ASN A 34 9.68 4.03 2.31
CA ASN A 34 10.53 2.84 2.39
C ASN A 34 10.06 1.83 3.44
N VAL A 35 9.00 2.15 4.19
CA VAL A 35 8.41 1.22 5.17
C VAL A 35 7.94 -0.04 4.45
N ASP A 36 8.31 -1.18 5.00
CA ASP A 36 7.83 -2.47 4.52
C ASP A 36 6.76 -3.04 5.45
N ILE A 37 5.62 -3.42 4.88
CA ILE A 37 4.46 -3.92 5.63
C ILE A 37 4.28 -5.39 5.25
N ASP A 38 5.02 -6.26 5.94
CA ASP A 38 5.12 -7.67 5.56
C ASP A 38 3.78 -8.41 5.57
N TRP A 39 2.82 -7.91 6.34
CA TRP A 39 1.48 -8.46 6.46
C TRP A 39 0.77 -8.67 5.12
N PHE A 40 0.88 -7.71 4.19
CA PHE A 40 0.22 -7.84 2.89
C PHE A 40 0.79 -8.97 2.05
N TYR A 41 2.06 -9.31 2.23
CA TYR A 41 2.72 -10.38 1.48
C TYR A 41 2.36 -11.78 1.95
N LYS A 42 1.93 -11.90 3.22
CA LYS A 42 1.40 -13.15 3.77
C LYS A 42 0.05 -13.51 3.16
N ILE A 43 -0.73 -12.49 2.80
CA ILE A 43 -2.05 -12.64 2.16
C ILE A 43 -1.89 -12.85 0.66
N ASN A 44 -1.05 -12.05 0.01
CA ASN A 44 -0.74 -12.14 -1.41
C ASN A 44 0.74 -11.88 -1.62
N LYS A 45 1.49 -12.83 -2.18
CA LYS A 45 2.95 -12.72 -2.36
C LYS A 45 3.39 -11.46 -3.11
N ASN A 46 2.55 -10.94 -4.00
CA ASN A 46 2.81 -9.73 -4.79
C ASN A 46 2.43 -8.44 -4.03
N GLY A 47 1.89 -8.57 -2.82
CA GLY A 47 1.41 -7.49 -1.98
C GLY A 47 0.01 -7.03 -2.32
N LEU A 48 -0.26 -5.75 -2.10
CA LEU A 48 -1.60 -5.16 -2.21
C LEU A 48 -1.52 -3.86 -3.01
N CYS A 49 -2.40 -3.67 -4.00
CA CYS A 49 -2.64 -2.37 -4.61
C CYS A 49 -4.10 -1.98 -4.41
N ILE A 50 -4.33 -0.76 -3.93
CA ILE A 50 -5.67 -0.20 -3.71
C ILE A 50 -5.71 1.27 -4.14
N ARG A 51 -6.90 1.85 -4.21
CA ARG A 51 -7.04 3.29 -4.41
C ARG A 51 -6.70 4.03 -3.13
N TYR A 52 -6.11 5.22 -3.25
CA TYR A 52 -5.73 6.04 -2.10
C TYR A 52 -6.91 6.31 -1.14
N HIS A 53 -8.12 6.50 -1.68
CA HIS A 53 -9.31 6.72 -0.84
C HIS A 53 -9.74 5.47 -0.04
N ASP A 54 -9.30 4.28 -0.45
CA ASP A 54 -9.58 3.03 0.24
C ASP A 54 -8.60 2.74 1.38
N ILE A 55 -7.60 3.59 1.62
CA ILE A 55 -6.65 3.41 2.73
C ILE A 55 -7.38 3.39 4.08
N ASN A 56 -8.47 4.15 4.24
CA ASN A 56 -9.30 4.12 5.45
C ASN A 56 -9.85 2.72 5.72
N LYS A 57 -10.20 1.95 4.68
CA LYS A 57 -10.72 0.58 4.84
C LYS A 57 -9.72 -0.35 5.51
N ILE A 58 -8.41 -0.14 5.32
CA ILE A 58 -7.36 -0.89 6.02
C ILE A 58 -7.37 -0.58 7.53
N ILE A 59 -7.59 0.68 7.88
CA ILE A 59 -7.63 1.13 9.28
C ILE A 59 -8.91 0.63 9.97
N GLU A 60 -10.02 0.61 9.24
CA GLU A 60 -11.34 0.20 9.73
C GLU A 60 -11.50 -1.33 9.81
N ASP A 61 -10.73 -2.09 9.03
CA ASP A 61 -10.82 -3.56 8.99
C ASP A 61 -10.54 -4.18 10.37
N PRO A 62 -11.50 -4.87 11.01
CA PRO A 62 -11.33 -5.47 12.33
C PRO A 62 -10.29 -6.60 12.36
N ASN A 63 -10.01 -7.24 11.23
CA ASN A 63 -9.03 -8.32 11.11
C ASN A 63 -7.61 -7.80 10.86
N MET A 64 -7.44 -6.51 10.55
CA MET A 64 -6.14 -5.92 10.30
C MET A 64 -5.36 -5.74 11.62
N PRO A 65 -4.12 -6.24 11.73
CA PRO A 65 -3.34 -6.11 12.96
C PRO A 65 -3.13 -4.65 13.37
N LEU A 66 -3.22 -4.37 14.67
CA LEU A 66 -3.04 -3.02 15.22
C LEU A 66 -1.70 -2.38 14.82
N THR A 67 -0.64 -3.20 14.73
CA THR A 67 0.69 -2.75 14.30
C THR A 67 0.70 -2.25 12.86
N VAL A 68 0.04 -2.98 11.95
CA VAL A 68 -0.11 -2.58 10.55
C VAL A 68 -0.94 -1.30 10.45
N LYS A 69 -2.07 -1.22 11.18
CA LYS A 69 -2.89 0.01 11.24
C LYS A 69 -2.05 1.23 11.66
N LYS A 70 -1.26 1.11 12.73
CA LYS A 70 -0.37 2.18 13.20
C LYS A 70 0.68 2.58 12.15
N GLN A 71 1.27 1.62 11.45
CA GLN A 71 2.24 1.91 10.38
C GLN A 71 1.58 2.69 9.23
N ILE A 72 0.42 2.24 8.76
CA ILE A 72 -0.35 2.92 7.71
C ILE A 72 -0.74 4.34 8.16
N SER A 73 -1.23 4.49 9.39
CA SER A 73 -1.66 5.80 9.89
C SER A 73 -0.53 6.82 9.95
N LYS A 74 0.67 6.41 10.37
CA LYS A 74 1.84 7.30 10.37
C LYS A 74 2.20 7.80 8.97
N ILE A 75 2.03 6.95 7.95
CA ILE A 75 2.43 7.24 6.58
C ILE A 75 1.40 8.14 5.89
N PHE A 76 0.11 7.84 6.04
CA PHE A 76 -0.96 8.48 5.27
C PHE A 76 -1.72 9.56 6.02
N PHE A 77 -1.76 9.49 7.35
CA PHE A 77 -2.56 10.39 8.18
C PHE A 77 -1.71 11.26 9.11
N LYS A 78 -0.39 11.03 9.19
CA LYS A 78 0.56 11.76 10.06
C LYS A 78 0.10 11.78 11.54
N VAL A 79 -0.49 10.69 12.00
CA VAL A 79 -0.95 10.47 13.39
C VAL A 79 -0.05 9.48 14.11
#